data_AF-A0A941WML5-F1
#
_entry.id   AF-A0A941WML5-F1
#
_cell.length_a   1.000
_cell.length_b   1.000
_cell.length_c   1.000
_cell.angle_alpha   90.00
_cell.angle_beta   90.00
_cell.angle_gamma   90.00
#
_symmetry.space_group_name_H-M   'P 1'
#
loop_
_entity.id
_entity.type
_entity.pdbx_description
1 polymer ?
#
loop_
_entity_poly.entity_id
_entity_poly.type
_entity_poly.pdbx_seq_one_letter_code
_entity_poly.pdbx_strand_id
1 'polypeptide(L)'
;MKKLILLLSLCLCWQVYAQSPVEISFPKENMFALGSYYYPEQWDSSQWERDLKKMSEIGIRFTHFAEFAWGTLEPEEGIYDFEWLDRAVALAGKYGLKVIMCTPSPTPPVWLSKKYPDILIRRDNGVNIQHVRRQ
;
A
#
# COMPACT_ATOMS: atom_id res chain seq x y z
N MET A 1 40.57 -26.00 -8.11
CA MET A 1 40.02 -25.00 -9.06
C MET A 1 38.69 -25.44 -9.69
N LYS A 2 38.60 -26.59 -10.39
CA LYS A 2 37.34 -27.03 -11.04
C LYS A 2 36.14 -27.21 -10.09
N LYS A 3 36.34 -27.76 -8.88
CA LYS A 3 35.27 -27.88 -7.86
C LYS A 3 34.78 -26.54 -7.31
N LEU A 4 35.66 -25.53 -7.23
CA LEU A 4 35.33 -24.19 -6.76
C LEU A 4 34.52 -23.42 -7.81
N ILE A 5 34.86 -23.59 -9.10
CA ILE A 5 34.10 -23.02 -10.22
C ILE A 5 32.71 -23.65 -10.30
N LEU A 6 32.58 -24.97 -10.08
CA LEU A 6 31.28 -25.66 -10.08
C LEU A 6 30.37 -25.21 -8.93
N LEU A 7 30.93 -24.99 -7.73
CA LEU A 7 30.22 -24.45 -6.56
C LEU A 7 29.78 -23.00 -6.79
N LEU A 8 30.65 -22.16 -7.35
CA LEU A 8 30.31 -20.78 -7.73
C LEU A 8 29.24 -20.73 -8.83
N SER A 9 29.27 -21.64 -9.82
CA SER A 9 28.22 -21.73 -10.83
C SER A 9 26.89 -22.22 -10.27
N LEU A 10 26.89 -23.16 -9.33
CA LEU A 10 25.65 -23.59 -8.65
C LEU A 10 25.05 -22.46 -7.80
N CYS A 11 25.87 -21.70 -7.07
CA CYS A 11 25.41 -20.53 -6.32
C CYS A 11 24.85 -19.43 -7.24
N LEU A 12 25.49 -19.18 -8.39
CA LEU A 12 24.97 -18.22 -9.38
C LEU A 12 23.64 -18.68 -9.98
N CYS A 13 23.50 -19.97 -10.30
CA CYS A 13 22.23 -20.51 -10.83
C CYS A 13 21.09 -20.44 -9.80
N TRP A 14 21.38 -20.58 -8.51
CA TRP A 14 20.38 -20.39 -7.45
C TRP A 14 19.91 -18.94 -7.32
N GLN A 15 20.81 -17.96 -7.52
CA GLN A 15 20.40 -16.55 -7.52
C GLN A 15 19.56 -16.16 -8.75
N VAL A 16 19.77 -16.81 -9.89
CA VAL A 16 18.99 -16.55 -11.12
C VAL A 16 17.60 -17.21 -11.09
N TYR A 17 17.41 -18.27 -10.29
CA TYR A 17 16.08 -18.89 -10.06
C TYR A 17 15.27 -18.18 -8.96
N ALA A 18 15.71 -17.01 -8.50
CA ALA A 18 14.82 -16.11 -7.77
C ALA A 18 13.76 -15.62 -8.77
N GLN A 19 12.66 -16.37 -8.89
CA GLN A 19 11.47 -15.93 -9.61
C GLN A 19 11.12 -14.51 -9.14
N SER A 20 10.69 -13.65 -10.07
CA SER A 20 10.34 -12.29 -9.71
C SER A 20 9.38 -12.31 -8.51
N PRO A 21 9.51 -11.40 -7.51
CA PRO A 21 8.65 -11.37 -6.32
C PRO A 21 7.14 -11.37 -6.65
N VAL A 22 6.81 -10.94 -7.86
CA VAL A 22 5.46 -10.94 -8.43
C VAL A 22 4.96 -12.36 -8.70
N GLU A 23 5.75 -13.28 -9.23
CA GLU A 23 5.30 -14.67 -9.46
C GLU A 23 5.06 -15.42 -8.14
N ILE A 24 5.79 -15.07 -7.08
CA ILE A 24 5.58 -15.59 -5.72
C ILE A 24 4.28 -15.03 -5.13
N SER A 25 3.99 -13.76 -5.44
CA SER A 25 2.84 -13.05 -4.89
C SER A 25 1.55 -13.36 -5.65
N PHE A 26 1.58 -13.44 -6.97
CA PHE A 26 0.43 -13.71 -7.83
C PHE A 26 0.86 -14.70 -8.92
N PRO A 27 0.87 -16.00 -8.61
CA PRO A 27 1.29 -17.01 -9.58
C PRO A 27 0.26 -17.09 -10.70
N LYS A 28 0.67 -17.52 -11.90
CA LYS A 28 -0.17 -17.48 -13.12
C LYS A 28 -1.48 -18.25 -12.97
N GLU A 29 -1.47 -19.33 -12.20
CA GLU A 29 -2.66 -20.11 -11.83
C GLU A 29 -3.72 -19.31 -11.06
N ASN A 30 -3.34 -18.17 -10.47
CA ASN A 30 -4.21 -17.26 -9.73
C ASN A 30 -4.36 -15.89 -10.43
N MET A 31 -4.26 -15.84 -11.77
CA MET A 31 -4.33 -14.59 -12.55
C MET A 31 -5.61 -13.76 -12.33
N PHE A 32 -6.69 -14.39 -11.87
CA PHE A 32 -7.97 -13.74 -11.59
C PHE A 32 -8.24 -13.58 -10.09
N ALA A 33 -7.19 -13.37 -9.28
CA ALA A 33 -7.34 -13.08 -7.86
C ALA A 33 -8.27 -11.87 -7.65
N LEU A 34 -9.25 -12.01 -6.74
CA LEU A 34 -10.14 -10.92 -6.37
C LEU A 34 -9.51 -10.10 -5.25
N GLY A 35 -9.54 -8.78 -5.41
CA GLY A 35 -9.09 -7.82 -4.41
C GLY A 35 -10.19 -6.83 -4.03
N SER A 36 -9.97 -6.08 -2.95
CA SER A 36 -10.81 -4.94 -2.59
C SER A 36 -9.98 -3.84 -1.96
N TYR A 37 -10.35 -2.59 -2.20
CA TYR A 37 -9.86 -1.47 -1.39
C TYR A 37 -10.43 -1.59 0.02
N TYR A 38 -9.57 -1.39 1.03
CA TYR A 38 -9.97 -1.28 2.42
C TYR A 38 -9.18 -0.14 3.04
N TYR A 39 -9.84 0.74 3.78
CA TYR A 39 -9.24 1.94 4.35
C TYR A 39 -9.24 1.82 5.87
N PRO A 40 -8.26 1.15 6.51
CA PRO A 40 -8.22 0.98 7.95
C PRO A 40 -8.32 2.32 8.70
N GLU A 41 -7.77 3.39 8.13
CA GLU A 41 -7.79 4.74 8.68
C GLU A 41 -9.20 5.36 8.79
N GLN A 42 -10.20 4.78 8.12
CA GLN A 42 -11.61 5.23 8.17
C GLN A 42 -12.45 4.48 9.20
N TRP A 43 -11.92 3.40 9.79
CA TRP A 43 -12.66 2.53 10.70
C TRP A 43 -11.97 2.42 12.05
N ASP A 44 -12.76 2.25 13.11
CA ASP A 44 -12.21 1.92 14.42
C ASP A 44 -11.41 0.60 14.37
N SER A 45 -10.24 0.59 15.02
CA SER A 45 -9.32 -0.55 14.94
C SER A 45 -9.87 -1.87 15.49
N SER A 46 -10.89 -1.84 16.35
CA SER A 46 -11.60 -3.04 16.81
C SER A 46 -12.33 -3.79 15.68
N GLN A 47 -12.56 -3.12 14.55
CA GLN A 47 -13.29 -3.68 13.41
C GLN A 47 -12.39 -4.38 12.39
N TRP A 48 -11.10 -4.01 12.33
CA TRP A 48 -10.19 -4.45 11.28
C TRP A 48 -10.07 -5.97 11.21
N GLU A 49 -9.98 -6.64 12.36
CA GLU A 49 -9.80 -8.10 12.42
C GLU A 49 -11.01 -8.83 11.84
N ARG A 50 -12.21 -8.40 12.21
CA ARG A 50 -13.47 -8.93 11.69
C ARG A 50 -13.54 -8.75 10.17
N ASP A 51 -13.18 -7.57 9.67
CA ASP A 51 -13.31 -7.23 8.25
C ASP A 51 -12.30 -8.01 7.41
N LEU A 52 -11.02 -8.00 7.78
CA LEU A 52 -9.95 -8.71 7.08
C LEU A 52 -10.15 -10.24 7.11
N LYS A 53 -10.60 -10.78 8.25
CA LYS A 53 -10.98 -12.20 8.34
C LYS A 53 -12.09 -12.55 7.36
N LYS A 54 -13.18 -11.76 7.34
CA LYS A 54 -14.31 -12.00 6.43
C LYS A 54 -13.91 -11.86 4.97
N MET A 55 -13.07 -10.89 4.63
CA MET A 55 -12.52 -10.74 3.27
C MET A 55 -11.81 -12.02 2.83
N SER A 56 -10.93 -12.56 3.68
CA SER A 56 -10.26 -13.84 3.38
C SER A 56 -11.26 -15.00 3.24
N GLU A 57 -12.26 -15.10 4.10
CA GLU A 57 -13.25 -16.19 4.10
C GLU A 57 -14.11 -16.21 2.83
N ILE A 58 -14.45 -15.04 2.29
CA ILE A 58 -15.23 -14.93 1.04
C ILE A 58 -14.36 -15.02 -0.21
N GLY A 59 -13.05 -15.26 -0.06
CA GLY A 59 -12.13 -15.51 -1.16
C GLY A 59 -11.40 -14.29 -1.72
N ILE A 60 -11.50 -13.11 -1.09
CA ILE A 60 -10.63 -11.96 -1.42
C ILE A 60 -9.19 -12.32 -1.02
N ARG A 61 -8.23 -12.03 -1.90
CA ARG A 61 -6.82 -12.45 -1.75
C ARG A 61 -5.85 -11.30 -1.54
N PHE A 62 -6.25 -10.09 -1.89
CA PHE A 62 -5.44 -8.90 -1.65
C PHE A 62 -6.29 -7.66 -1.38
N THR A 63 -5.66 -6.67 -0.77
CA THR A 63 -6.28 -5.39 -0.48
C THR A 63 -5.32 -4.23 -0.67
N HIS A 64 -5.85 -3.02 -0.85
CA HIS A 64 -5.07 -1.80 -1.00
C HIS A 64 -5.14 -1.00 0.29
N PHE A 65 -4.00 -0.56 0.82
CA PHE A 65 -3.92 0.31 2.00
C PHE A 65 -3.28 1.65 1.67
N ALA A 66 -3.64 2.67 2.44
CA ALA A 66 -3.01 3.99 2.44
C ALA A 66 -3.07 4.77 1.11
N GLU A 67 -4.13 4.60 0.31
CA GLU A 67 -4.30 5.36 -0.94
C GLU A 67 -4.54 6.86 -0.71
N PHE A 68 -5.26 7.20 0.36
CA PHE A 68 -5.64 8.58 0.68
C PHE A 68 -5.27 8.98 2.12
N ALA A 69 -4.32 8.26 2.70
CA ALA A 69 -3.99 8.32 4.12
C ALA A 69 -2.90 9.36 4.44
N TRP A 70 -2.60 10.32 3.56
CA TRP A 70 -1.48 11.25 3.80
C TRP A 70 -1.71 12.05 5.09
N GLY A 71 -2.91 12.58 5.29
CA GLY A 71 -3.20 13.34 6.51
C GLY A 71 -3.21 12.54 7.80
N THR A 72 -3.32 11.20 7.75
CA THR A 72 -3.17 10.35 8.94
C THR A 72 -1.74 9.87 9.12
N LEU A 73 -0.99 9.66 8.03
CA LEU A 73 0.43 9.27 8.07
C LEU A 73 1.37 10.43 8.37
N GLU A 74 1.01 11.66 7.96
CA GLU A 74 1.74 12.90 8.23
C GLU A 74 0.74 13.98 8.70
N PRO A 75 0.27 13.91 9.95
CA PRO A 75 -0.70 14.87 10.50
C PRO A 75 -0.19 16.31 10.55
N GLU A 76 1.13 16.49 10.71
CA GLU A 76 1.83 17.76 10.67
C GLU A 76 3.11 17.60 9.85
N GLU A 77 3.63 18.69 9.27
CA GLU A 77 4.80 18.65 8.40
C GLU A 77 6.02 18.02 9.09
N GLY A 78 6.51 16.92 8.52
CA GLY A 78 7.65 16.17 9.05
C GLY A 78 7.35 15.31 10.29
N ILE A 79 6.10 15.29 10.78
CA ILE A 79 5.67 14.41 11.88
C ILE A 79 4.92 13.23 11.28
N TYR A 80 5.47 12.03 11.42
CA TYR A 80 4.91 10.82 10.83
C TYR A 80 4.39 9.83 11.88
N ASP A 81 3.24 9.22 11.60
CA ASP A 81 2.66 8.11 12.39
C ASP A 81 2.34 6.92 11.47
N PHE A 82 3.18 5.89 11.53
CA PHE A 82 3.03 4.64 10.78
C PHE A 82 2.47 3.49 11.63
N GLU A 83 2.29 3.66 12.95
CA GLU A 83 2.00 2.56 13.88
C GLU A 83 0.68 1.86 13.52
N TRP A 84 -0.33 2.63 13.16
CA TRP A 84 -1.62 2.08 12.76
C TRP A 84 -1.53 1.27 11.47
N LEU A 85 -0.70 1.71 10.51
CA LEU A 85 -0.53 1.05 9.22
C LEU A 85 0.23 -0.28 9.39
N ASP A 86 1.28 -0.29 10.21
CA ASP A 86 2.02 -1.51 10.54
C ASP A 86 1.11 -2.56 11.17
N ARG A 87 0.24 -2.15 12.11
CA ARG A 87 -0.76 -3.04 12.71
C ARG A 87 -1.75 -3.58 11.68
N ALA A 88 -2.25 -2.74 10.79
CA ALA A 88 -3.18 -3.16 9.75
C ALA A 88 -2.52 -4.15 8.75
N VAL A 89 -1.27 -3.89 8.33
CA VAL A 89 -0.51 -4.79 7.45
C VAL A 89 -0.26 -6.14 8.12
N ALA A 90 0.17 -6.15 9.39
CA ALA A 90 0.38 -7.38 10.15
C ALA A 90 -0.92 -8.19 10.26
N LEU A 91 -2.06 -7.53 10.48
CA LEU A 91 -3.36 -8.16 10.58
C LEU A 91 -3.85 -8.74 9.24
N ALA A 92 -3.61 -8.04 8.13
CA ALA A 92 -3.90 -8.57 6.80
C ALA A 92 -3.06 -9.83 6.52
N GLY A 93 -1.76 -9.78 6.85
CA GLY A 93 -0.85 -10.92 6.76
C GLY A 93 -1.30 -12.12 7.60
N LYS A 94 -1.80 -11.90 8.82
CA LYS A 94 -2.37 -12.95 9.70
C LYS A 94 -3.47 -13.76 9.01
N TYR A 95 -4.28 -13.13 8.17
CA TYR A 95 -5.35 -13.78 7.41
C TYR A 95 -4.96 -14.14 5.96
N GLY A 96 -3.67 -14.09 5.63
CA GLY A 96 -3.19 -14.47 4.29
C GLY A 96 -3.57 -13.50 3.17
N LEU A 97 -4.01 -12.29 3.50
CA LEU A 97 -4.26 -11.23 2.53
C LEU A 97 -2.94 -10.57 2.14
N LYS A 98 -2.72 -10.41 0.83
CA LYS A 98 -1.62 -9.58 0.32
C LYS A 98 -2.01 -8.11 0.38
N VAL A 99 -1.05 -7.25 0.69
CA VAL A 99 -1.29 -5.80 0.73
C VAL A 99 -0.60 -5.15 -0.47
N ILE A 100 -1.38 -4.46 -1.28
CA ILE A 100 -0.89 -3.49 -2.26
C ILE A 100 -0.73 -2.17 -1.51
N MET A 101 0.53 -1.82 -1.24
CA MET A 101 0.84 -0.58 -0.55
C MET A 101 0.75 0.60 -1.53
N CYS A 102 -0.13 1.55 -1.25
CA CYS A 102 -0.27 2.75 -2.06
C CYS A 102 0.66 3.88 -1.57
N THR A 103 0.92 4.83 -2.45
CA THR A 103 1.52 6.13 -2.09
C THR A 103 0.40 7.15 -1.92
N PRO A 104 0.19 7.75 -0.74
CA PRO A 104 -0.99 8.55 -0.43
C PRO A 104 -1.02 9.96 -1.08
N SER A 105 -0.21 10.18 -2.11
CA SER A 105 -0.02 11.45 -2.80
C SER A 105 -1.24 12.01 -3.55
N PRO A 106 -2.29 11.24 -3.95
CA PRO A 106 -3.44 11.82 -4.64
C PRO A 106 -4.19 12.89 -3.83
N THR A 107 -4.06 12.88 -2.50
CA THR A 107 -4.84 13.75 -1.61
C THR A 107 -3.95 14.34 -0.54
N PRO A 108 -3.38 15.54 -0.76
CA PRO A 108 -2.54 16.18 0.24
C PRO A 108 -3.34 16.48 1.51
N PRO A 109 -2.69 16.62 2.68
CA PRO A 109 -3.35 17.03 3.92
C PRO A 109 -3.70 18.51 3.93
N VAL A 110 -4.63 18.89 4.81
CA VAL A 110 -5.11 20.28 4.94
C VAL A 110 -3.95 21.23 5.24
N TRP A 111 -3.04 20.85 6.16
CA TRP A 111 -1.91 21.69 6.57
C TRP A 111 -1.02 22.07 5.38
N LEU A 112 -0.81 21.15 4.44
CA LEU A 112 0.07 21.35 3.28
C LEU A 112 -0.50 22.42 2.37
N SER A 113 -1.80 22.35 2.04
CA SER A 113 -2.46 23.38 1.22
C SER A 113 -2.56 24.75 1.90
N LYS A 114 -2.59 24.80 3.23
CA LYS A 114 -2.58 26.07 3.99
C LYS A 114 -1.20 26.71 3.99
N LYS A 115 -0.14 25.92 4.12
CA LYS A 115 1.25 26.39 4.13
C LYS A 115 1.75 26.73 2.72
N TYR A 116 1.39 25.91 1.74
CA TYR A 116 1.81 26.01 0.34
C TYR A 116 0.58 26.16 -0.56
N PRO A 117 -0.03 27.36 -0.64
CA PRO A 117 -1.27 27.57 -1.40
C PRO A 117 -1.11 27.44 -2.92
N ASP A 118 0.13 27.46 -3.41
CA ASP A 118 0.52 27.29 -4.82
C ASP A 118 0.34 25.85 -5.33
N ILE A 119 0.20 24.86 -4.44
CA ILE A 119 -0.10 23.47 -4.82
C ILE A 119 -1.55 23.28 -5.26
N LEU A 120 -2.43 24.27 -5.03
CA LEU A 120 -3.82 24.20 -5.42
C LEU A 120 -3.99 24.44 -6.92
N ILE A 121 -4.83 23.62 -7.55
CA ILE A 121 -5.16 23.77 -8.97
C ILE A 121 -5.80 25.14 -9.20
N ARG A 122 -5.23 25.89 -10.14
CA ARG A 122 -5.78 27.15 -10.63
C ARG A 122 -6.57 26.91 -11.92
N ARG A 123 -7.82 27.37 -11.95
CA ARG A 123 -8.66 27.33 -13.15
C ARG A 123 -8.18 28.36 -14.18
N ASP A 124 -8.61 28.19 -15.42
CA ASP A 124 -8.36 29.09 -16.54
C ASP A 124 -8.81 30.54 -16.25
N ASN A 125 -9.89 30.73 -15.49
CA ASN A 125 -10.38 32.02 -15.04
C ASN A 125 -9.58 32.64 -13.87
N GLY A 126 -8.47 32.02 -13.47
CA GLY A 126 -7.57 32.52 -12.44
C GLY A 126 -7.99 32.21 -11.00
N VAL A 127 -9.10 31.51 -10.77
CA VAL A 127 -9.58 31.12 -9.42
C VAL A 127 -8.93 29.82 -8.97
N ASN A 128 -8.41 29.80 -7.72
CA ASN A 128 -7.87 28.59 -7.10
C ASN A 128 -8.99 27.70 -6.56
N ILE A 129 -8.89 26.39 -6.82
CA ILE A 129 -9.77 25.39 -6.21
C ILE A 129 -9.39 25.24 -4.73
N GLN A 130 -10.38 25.31 -3.85
CA GLN A 130 -10.17 25.14 -2.42
C GLN A 130 -9.99 23.66 -2.03
N HIS A 131 -9.27 23.43 -0.95
CA HIS A 131 -9.06 22.11 -0.37
C HIS A 131 -10.38 21.51 0.15
N VAL A 132 -11.03 20.65 -0.64
CA VAL A 132 -12.31 20.02 -0.27
C VAL A 132 -12.51 18.67 -0.97
N ARG A 133 -12.11 18.56 -2.23
CA ARG A 133 -12.40 17.41 -3.09
C ARG A 133 -11.13 16.81 -3.65
N ARG A 134 -11.29 15.59 -4.15
CA ARG A 134 -10.29 14.76 -4.80
C ARG A 134 -10.79 14.58 -6.25
N GLN A 135 -9.90 14.61 -7.23
CA GLN A 135 -10.25 14.42 -8.66
C GLN A 135 -10.05 12.97 -9.08
#